data_AF-A0A0F8ZMI4-F1
#
_entry.id   AF-A0A0F8ZMI4-F1
#
_cell.length_a   1.000
_cell.length_b   1.000
_cell.length_c   1.000
_cell.angle_alpha   90.00
_cell.angle_beta   90.00
_cell.angle_gamma   90.00
#
_symmetry.space_group_name_H-M   'P 1'
#
loop_
_entity.id
_entity.type
_entity.pdbx_description
1 polymer ?
#
loop_
_entity_poly.entity_id
_entity_poly.type
_entity_poly.pdbx_seq_one_letter_code
_entity_poly.pdbx_strand_id
1 'polypeptide(L)'
;MKKLKKMPKFKNEGEEREFWSTHDSTGYIDWSKAERAYFPNLRPSSKHISIRLPERLFEQLRNIAHQKDIPYQSLMKVYLAERVKEELKTRV
;
A
#
# COMPACT_ATOMS: atom_id res chain seq x y z
N MET A 1 36.54 8.50 2.14
CA MET A 1 35.75 7.79 1.12
C MET A 1 35.44 6.39 1.66
N LYS A 2 34.16 6.05 1.91
CA LYS A 2 33.79 4.69 2.35
C LYS A 2 34.04 3.71 1.20
N LYS A 3 34.76 2.63 1.45
CA LYS A 3 34.93 1.53 0.47
C LYS A 3 33.65 0.71 0.46
N LEU A 4 32.84 0.88 -0.58
CA LEU A 4 31.63 0.08 -0.78
C LEU A 4 32.02 -1.33 -1.25
N LYS A 5 31.28 -2.33 -0.76
CA LYS A 5 31.40 -3.72 -1.22
C LYS A 5 30.90 -3.83 -2.66
N LYS A 6 31.47 -4.75 -3.44
CA LYS A 6 31.01 -5.00 -4.82
C LYS A 6 29.55 -5.47 -4.80
N MET A 7 28.74 -4.86 -5.66
CA MET A 7 27.33 -5.21 -5.81
C MET A 7 27.19 -6.60 -6.46
N PRO A 8 26.39 -7.52 -5.89
CA PRO A 8 26.12 -8.81 -6.50
C PRO A 8 25.34 -8.64 -7.82
N LYS A 9 25.51 -9.58 -8.75
CA LYS A 9 24.65 -9.66 -9.94
C LYS A 9 23.50 -10.62 -9.65
N PHE A 10 22.28 -10.12 -9.58
CA PHE A 10 21.08 -10.95 -9.39
C PHE A 10 20.50 -11.38 -10.72
N LYS A 11 19.94 -12.60 -10.79
CA LYS A 11 19.29 -13.12 -12.01
C LYS A 11 17.83 -12.73 -12.07
N ASN A 12 17.18 -12.54 -10.92
CA ASN A 12 15.78 -12.16 -10.80
C ASN A 12 15.54 -11.28 -9.54
N GLU A 13 14.36 -10.64 -9.49
CA GLU A 13 13.96 -9.76 -8.38
C GLU A 13 13.77 -10.51 -7.05
N GLY A 14 13.40 -11.80 -7.10
CA GLY A 14 13.23 -12.63 -5.92
C GLY A 14 14.54 -12.85 -5.15
N GLU A 15 15.60 -13.21 -5.87
CA GLU A 15 16.97 -13.37 -5.35
C GLU A 15 17.49 -12.08 -4.74
N GLU A 16 17.21 -10.95 -5.39
CA GLU A 16 17.57 -9.63 -4.86
C GLU A 16 16.87 -9.35 -3.52
N ARG A 17 15.56 -9.63 -3.43
CA ARG A 17 14.78 -9.42 -2.21
C ARG A 17 15.27 -10.28 -1.05
N GLU A 18 15.59 -11.55 -1.30
CA GLU A 18 16.13 -12.47 -0.29
C GLU A 18 17.52 -12.01 0.20
N PHE A 19 18.37 -11.54 -0.72
CA PHE A 19 19.67 -10.98 -0.37
C PHE A 19 19.54 -9.73 0.51
N TRP A 20 18.69 -8.77 0.14
CA TRP A 20 18.49 -7.55 0.92
C TRP A 20 17.75 -7.78 2.24
N SER A 21 16.98 -8.86 2.38
CA SER A 21 16.36 -9.22 3.66
C SER A 21 17.39 -9.65 4.71
N THR A 22 18.57 -10.09 4.28
CA THR A 22 19.62 -10.65 5.15
C THR A 22 20.87 -9.76 5.25
N HIS A 23 21.06 -8.81 4.31
CA HIS A 23 22.27 -8.01 4.21
C HIS A 23 22.00 -6.51 4.40
N ASP A 24 22.87 -5.85 5.17
CA ASP A 24 22.80 -4.40 5.38
C ASP A 24 23.25 -3.63 4.13
N SER A 25 22.35 -2.79 3.61
CA SER A 25 22.52 -1.97 2.41
C SER A 25 23.51 -0.82 2.58
N THR A 26 23.84 -0.41 3.82
CA THR A 26 24.80 0.68 4.07
C THR A 26 26.24 0.35 3.64
N GLY A 27 26.55 -0.94 3.47
CA GLY A 27 27.85 -1.42 2.99
C GLY A 27 27.98 -1.51 1.47
N TYR A 28 26.87 -1.44 0.73
CA TYR A 28 26.82 -1.66 -0.72
C TYR A 28 26.38 -0.42 -1.49
N ILE A 29 25.54 0.44 -0.90
CA ILE A 29 24.93 1.59 -1.57
C ILE A 29 25.43 2.90 -0.93
N ASP A 30 25.78 3.88 -1.77
CA ASP A 30 26.09 5.23 -1.33
C ASP A 30 24.82 6.05 -1.08
N TRP A 31 24.31 5.96 0.15
CA TRP A 31 23.11 6.69 0.57
C TRP A 31 23.25 8.22 0.48
N SER A 32 24.47 8.77 0.38
CA SER A 32 24.66 10.21 0.18
C SER A 32 24.18 10.72 -1.18
N LYS A 33 24.01 9.81 -2.15
CA LYS A 33 23.50 10.08 -3.49
C LYS A 33 22.02 9.71 -3.66
N ALA A 34 21.35 9.29 -2.59
CA ALA A 34 19.96 8.88 -2.68
C ALA A 34 19.06 10.09 -2.97
N GLU A 35 18.22 9.96 -3.99
CA GLU A 35 17.21 10.96 -4.35
C GLU A 35 15.82 10.50 -3.92
N ARG A 36 14.94 11.44 -3.62
CA ARG A 36 13.53 11.14 -3.34
C ARG A 36 12.85 10.73 -4.64
N ALA A 37 12.62 9.43 -4.82
CA ALA A 37 11.82 8.94 -5.93
C ALA A 37 10.34 9.25 -5.70
N TYR A 38 9.73 10.00 -6.61
CA TYR A 38 8.28 10.08 -6.72
C TYR A 38 7.83 8.94 -7.64
N PHE A 39 6.87 8.14 -7.20
CA PHE A 39 6.32 7.03 -7.98
C PHE A 39 4.93 7.40 -8.50
N PRO A 40 4.81 8.31 -9.50
CA PRO A 40 3.52 8.80 -9.98
C PRO A 40 2.65 7.70 -10.61
N ASN A 41 3.29 6.62 -11.08
CA ASN A 41 2.66 5.57 -11.88
C ASN A 41 2.41 4.27 -11.10
N LEU A 42 2.59 4.26 -9.78
CA LEU A 42 2.10 3.15 -8.95
C LEU A 42 0.57 3.18 -9.01
N ARG A 43 -0.02 2.39 -9.91
CA ARG A 43 -1.47 2.24 -9.99
C ARG A 43 -1.91 1.46 -8.75
N PRO A 44 -2.76 2.02 -7.87
CA PRO A 44 -3.43 1.21 -6.86
C PRO A 44 -4.23 0.14 -7.60
N SER A 45 -3.87 -1.12 -7.41
CA SER A 45 -4.57 -2.24 -8.05
C SER A 45 -5.98 -2.32 -7.47
N SER A 46 -7.00 -1.97 -8.27
CA SER A 46 -8.41 -2.12 -7.89
C SER A 46 -8.96 -3.43 -8.42
N LYS A 47 -9.54 -4.25 -7.54
CA LYS A 47 -10.25 -5.49 -7.92
C LYS A 47 -11.75 -5.26 -7.81
N HIS A 48 -12.50 -5.58 -8.87
CA HIS A 48 -13.96 -5.59 -8.81
C HIS A 48 -14.43 -6.83 -8.04
N ILE A 49 -15.30 -6.61 -7.05
CA ILE A 49 -15.88 -7.67 -6.23
C ILE A 49 -17.39 -7.48 -6.14
N SER A 50 -18.14 -8.57 -6.19
CA SER A 50 -19.58 -8.57 -5.97
C SER A 50 -19.86 -8.96 -4.52
N ILE A 51 -20.49 -8.07 -3.75
CA ILE A 51 -20.87 -8.30 -2.36
C ILE A 51 -22.40 -8.19 -2.25
N ARG A 52 -23.03 -9.09 -1.51
CA ARG A 52 -24.44 -8.96 -1.11
C ARG A 52 -24.54 -8.14 0.16
N LEU A 53 -25.37 -7.11 0.14
CA LEU A 53 -25.65 -6.25 1.30
C LEU A 53 -27.14 -6.30 1.62
N PRO A 54 -27.53 -6.24 2.91
CA PRO A 54 -28.92 -6.00 3.29
C PRO A 54 -29.42 -4.67 2.71
N GLU A 55 -30.64 -4.66 2.20
CA GLU A 55 -31.24 -3.49 1.54
C GLU A 55 -31.23 -2.24 2.43
N ARG A 56 -31.65 -2.39 3.70
CA ARG A 56 -31.66 -1.30 4.68
C ARG A 56 -30.28 -0.65 4.89
N LEU A 57 -29.22 -1.47 4.90
CA LEU A 57 -27.86 -0.95 5.05
C LEU A 57 -27.43 -0.17 3.82
N PHE A 58 -27.77 -0.65 2.62
CA PHE A 58 -27.46 0.03 1.38
C PHE A 58 -28.16 1.41 1.31
N GLU A 59 -29.43 1.49 1.69
CA GLU A 59 -30.17 2.75 1.75
C GLU A 59 -29.56 3.73 2.76
N GLN A 60 -29.19 3.26 3.95
CA GLN A 60 -28.49 4.08 4.94
C GLN A 60 -27.17 4.63 4.41
N LEU A 61 -26.35 3.79 3.77
CA LEU A 61 -25.10 4.22 3.15
C LEU A 61 -25.34 5.28 2.08
N ARG A 62 -26.37 5.12 1.25
CA ARG A 62 -26.72 6.10 0.21
C ARG A 62 -27.13 7.44 0.82
N ASN A 63 -27.94 7.43 1.87
CA ASN A 63 -28.37 8.66 2.56
C ASN A 63 -27.19 9.40 3.19
N ILE A 64 -26.29 8.69 3.88
CA ILE A 64 -25.09 9.28 4.47
C ILE A 64 -24.16 9.83 3.39
N ALA A 65 -24.03 9.12 2.27
CA ALA A 65 -23.20 9.56 1.15
C ALA A 65 -23.74 10.85 0.51
N HIS A 66 -25.06 10.94 0.31
CA HIS A 66 -25.71 12.16 -0.14
C HIS A 66 -25.50 13.34 0.83
N GLN A 67 -25.64 13.11 2.14
CA GLN A 67 -25.38 14.16 3.15
C GLN A 67 -23.94 14.66 3.13
N LYS A 68 -22.99 13.80 2.75
CA LYS A 68 -21.56 14.13 2.64
C LYS A 68 -21.16 14.61 1.23
N ASP A 69 -22.11 14.74 0.32
CA ASP A 69 -21.89 15.09 -1.09
C ASP A 69 -20.84 14.21 -1.79
N ILE A 70 -20.87 12.90 -1.51
CA ILE A 70 -19.99 11.91 -2.15
C ILE A 70 -20.77 10.69 -2.67
N PRO A 71 -20.25 9.96 -3.67
CA PRO A 71 -20.85 8.70 -4.10
C PRO A 71 -20.84 7.64 -3.00
N TYR A 72 -21.91 6.85 -2.89
CA TYR A 72 -22.01 5.78 -1.88
C TYR A 72 -20.87 4.75 -1.98
N GLN A 73 -20.36 4.49 -3.20
CA GLN A 73 -19.22 3.60 -3.41
C GLN A 73 -17.93 4.19 -2.83
N SER A 74 -17.75 5.50 -2.93
CA SER A 74 -16.60 6.20 -2.35
C SER A 74 -16.68 6.18 -0.83
N LEU A 75 -17.87 6.45 -0.26
CA LEU A 75 -18.11 6.34 1.19
C LEU A 75 -17.78 4.92 1.69
N MET A 76 -18.26 3.90 0.98
CA MET A 76 -18.02 2.50 1.34
C MET A 76 -16.52 2.17 1.36
N LYS A 77 -15.75 2.67 0.39
CA LYS A 77 -14.28 2.47 0.37
C LYS A 77 -13.61 3.11 1.58
N VAL A 78 -14.02 4.33 1.95
CA VAL A 78 -13.46 5.04 3.12
C VAL A 78 -13.75 4.25 4.40
N TYR A 79 -15.01 3.89 4.65
CA TYR A 79 -15.40 3.17 5.85
C TYR A 79 -14.74 1.79 5.98
N LEU A 80 -14.63 1.03 4.88
CA LEU A 80 -13.93 -0.25 4.88
C LEU A 80 -12.43 -0.07 5.19
N ALA A 81 -11.79 0.94 4.61
CA ALA A 81 -10.36 1.21 4.85
C ALA A 81 -10.10 1.62 6.30
N GLU A 82 -10.95 2.48 6.87
CA GLU A 82 -10.87 2.91 8.27
C GLU A 82 -11.03 1.71 9.22
N ARG A 83 -12.07 0.89 9.01
CA ARG A 83 -12.31 -0.27 9.86
C ARG A 83 -11.18 -1.30 9.80
N VAL A 84 -10.63 -1.56 8.61
CA VAL A 84 -9.46 -2.45 8.46
C VAL A 84 -8.25 -1.89 9.19
N LYS A 85 -7.99 -0.58 9.08
CA LYS A 85 -6.87 0.08 9.75
C LYS A 85 -6.99 -0.02 11.28
N GLU A 86 -8.19 0.14 11.83
CA GLU A 86 -8.46 -0.04 13.26
C GLU A 86 -8.20 -1.47 13.74
N GLU A 87 -8.69 -2.46 12.99
CA GLU A 87 -8.51 -3.89 13.30
C GLU A 87 -7.03 -4.30 13.25
N LEU A 88 -6.27 -3.78 12.28
CA LEU A 88 -4.83 -4.04 12.19
C LEU A 88 -4.04 -3.39 13.33
N LYS A 89 -4.44 -2.18 13.77
CA LYS A 89 -3.82 -1.52 14.93
C LYS A 89 -4.08 -2.25 16.23
N THR A 90 -5.26 -2.84 16.39
CA THR A 90 -5.66 -3.56 17.61
C THR A 90 -4.95 -4.91 17.75
N ARG A 91 -4.40 -5.44 16.65
CA ARG A 91 -3.73 -6.76 16.60
C ARG A 91 -2.20 -6.68 16.78
N VAL A 92 -1.64 -5.50 17.02
CA VAL A 92 -0.22 -5.26 17.32
C VAL A 92 -0.09 -4.81 18.76
#